data_AF-R0KKU2-F1
#
_entry.id   AF-R0KKU2-F1
#
_cell.length_a   1.000
_cell.length_b   1.000
_cell.length_c   1.000
_cell.angle_alpha   90.00
_cell.angle_beta   90.00
_cell.angle_gamma   90.00
#
_symmetry.space_group_name_H-M   'P 1'
#
loop_
_entity.id
_entity.type
_entity.pdbx_description
1 polymer ?
#
loop_
_entity_poly.entity_id
_entity_poly.type
_entity_poly.pdbx_seq_one_letter_code
_entity_poly.pdbx_strand_id
1 'polypeptide(L)'
;MSAAATPYATASARASVPPPGSTTPAHPPPASATTPVPPAPSAFDVLPDLHKLLKRILETSAQPPAATPTPAQPSADGPLEIQHVATAANDIRLKIQKARRAVMSLPDIDRSLQDQQDEIEDLEARIAQLRASLRELGQSAAPVEDGDGDQSMAG
;
A
#
# COMPACT_ATOMS: atom_id res chain seq x y z
N MET A 1 8.06 44.09 73.87
CA MET A 1 6.71 44.43 73.38
C MET A 1 6.55 43.82 71.99
N SER A 2 5.53 42.98 71.82
CA SER A 2 4.78 42.75 70.57
C SER A 2 5.39 42.00 69.36
N ALA A 3 4.87 40.78 69.20
CA ALA A 3 4.18 40.22 68.02
C ALA A 3 4.94 39.71 66.77
N ALA A 4 4.36 38.63 66.23
CA ALA A 4 4.80 37.69 65.20
C ALA A 4 4.53 38.11 63.74
N ALA A 5 5.20 37.44 62.77
CA ALA A 5 4.62 36.95 61.51
C ALA A 5 5.63 36.09 60.69
N THR A 6 5.40 34.79 60.58
CA THR A 6 5.75 33.93 59.41
C THR A 6 4.79 34.24 58.24
N PRO A 7 4.95 33.76 56.98
CA PRO A 7 5.89 32.76 56.40
C PRO A 7 6.47 33.15 55.00
N TYR A 8 7.42 32.38 54.44
CA TYR A 8 7.27 31.70 53.13
C TYR A 8 8.54 30.90 52.77
N ALA A 9 8.32 29.64 52.42
CA ALA A 9 9.30 28.72 51.86
C ALA A 9 9.57 29.02 50.39
N THR A 10 10.79 28.77 49.91
CA THR A 10 11.03 28.38 48.51
C THR A 10 11.91 27.14 48.47
N ALA A 11 11.32 26.08 47.93
CA ALA A 11 11.90 24.78 47.69
C ALA A 11 12.63 24.75 46.34
N SER A 12 13.64 23.88 46.28
CA SER A 12 14.10 23.04 45.17
C SER A 12 13.85 23.47 43.73
N ALA A 13 14.92 23.51 42.93
CA ALA A 13 15.25 22.43 41.98
C ALA A 13 16.20 22.98 40.91
N ARG A 14 17.49 22.65 41.04
CA ARG A 14 18.48 22.85 39.99
C ARG A 14 18.21 21.82 38.89
N ALA A 15 17.67 22.28 37.77
CA ALA A 15 17.44 21.46 36.58
C ALA A 15 18.78 20.91 36.06
N SER A 16 18.87 19.59 35.93
CA SER A 16 19.95 18.89 35.24
C SER A 16 19.83 19.15 33.74
N VAL A 17 20.87 19.72 33.15
CA VAL A 17 21.03 19.85 31.69
C VAL A 17 21.58 18.52 31.16
N PRO A 18 20.96 17.88 30.15
CA PRO A 18 21.51 16.68 29.53
C PRO A 18 22.68 17.01 28.57
N PRO A 19 23.66 16.10 28.40
CA PRO A 19 24.80 16.30 27.50
C PRO A 19 24.40 16.18 26.02
N PRO A 20 25.01 16.94 25.10
CA PRO A 20 24.77 16.81 23.66
C PRO A 20 25.65 15.67 23.10
N GLY A 21 25.07 14.60 22.53
CA GLY A 21 25.91 13.57 21.93
C GLY A 21 25.27 12.31 21.32
N SER A 22 23.97 12.05 21.46
CA SER A 22 23.35 10.91 20.77
C SER A 22 22.96 11.31 19.35
N THR A 23 23.91 11.20 18.41
CA THR A 23 23.63 11.18 16.98
C THR A 23 23.01 9.84 16.62
N THR A 24 21.73 9.66 16.97
CA THR A 24 20.90 8.64 16.34
C THR A 24 20.76 9.05 14.87
N PRO A 25 21.12 8.22 13.88
CA PRO A 25 20.75 8.49 12.50
C PRO A 25 19.23 8.59 12.49
N ALA A 26 18.71 9.81 12.27
CA ALA A 26 17.29 10.01 12.11
C ALA A 26 16.88 9.22 10.87
N HIS A 27 16.22 8.09 11.08
CA HIS A 27 15.53 7.39 10.01
C HIS A 27 14.58 8.41 9.38
N PRO A 28 14.65 8.67 8.06
CA PRO A 28 13.70 9.55 7.42
C PRO A 28 12.28 9.06 7.77
N PRO A 29 11.32 9.98 8.00
CA PRO A 29 9.94 9.58 8.25
C PRO A 29 9.51 8.62 7.15
N PRO A 30 8.83 7.49 7.47
CA PRO A 30 8.33 6.61 6.42
C PRO A 30 7.45 7.48 5.52
N ALA A 31 7.84 7.61 4.25
CA ALA A 31 6.98 8.22 3.25
C ALA A 31 5.61 7.57 3.40
N SER A 32 4.56 8.36 3.61
CA SER A 32 3.20 7.87 3.73
C SER A 32 2.96 6.88 2.60
N ALA A 33 2.96 5.58 2.93
CA ALA A 33 2.72 4.53 1.96
C ALA A 33 1.24 4.64 1.58
N THR A 34 0.92 5.49 0.60
CA THR A 34 -0.32 5.35 -0.15
C THR A 34 -0.18 4.01 -0.86
N THR A 35 -0.69 2.95 -0.23
CA THR A 35 -0.76 1.62 -0.83
C THR A 35 -1.44 1.79 -2.19
N PRO A 36 -0.72 1.60 -3.30
CA PRO A 36 -1.28 1.79 -4.62
C PRO A 36 -2.40 0.77 -4.78
N VAL A 37 -3.64 1.26 -4.92
CA VAL A 37 -4.79 0.37 -5.09
C VAL A 37 -4.63 -0.33 -6.44
N PRO A 38 -4.65 -1.67 -6.49
CA PRO A 38 -4.56 -2.38 -7.75
C PRO A 38 -5.74 -2.00 -8.66
N PRO A 39 -5.55 -1.95 -9.99
CA PRO A 39 -6.63 -1.63 -10.91
C PRO A 39 -7.79 -2.63 -10.75
N ALA A 40 -9.01 -2.12 -10.80
CA ALA A 40 -10.20 -2.96 -10.78
C ALA A 40 -10.17 -3.98 -11.94
N PRO A 41 -10.66 -5.22 -11.76
CA PRO A 41 -10.59 -6.26 -12.79
C PRO A 41 -11.31 -5.87 -14.09
N SER A 42 -12.35 -5.03 -13.99
CA SER A 42 -13.08 -4.47 -15.15
C SER A 42 -12.22 -3.61 -16.08
N ALA A 43 -11.07 -3.10 -15.61
CA ALA A 43 -10.12 -2.40 -16.47
C ALA A 43 -9.53 -3.31 -17.55
N PHE A 44 -9.49 -4.62 -17.31
CA PHE A 44 -8.96 -5.63 -18.23
C PHE A 44 -10.05 -6.34 -19.06
N ASP A 45 -11.32 -6.05 -18.78
CA ASP A 45 -12.45 -6.70 -19.43
C ASP A 45 -12.78 -6.03 -20.78
N VAL A 46 -11.86 -6.16 -21.75
CA VAL A 46 -11.99 -5.60 -23.12
C VAL A 46 -12.68 -6.56 -24.09
N LEU A 47 -12.81 -7.83 -23.71
CA LEU A 47 -13.31 -8.90 -24.58
C LEU A 47 -14.77 -8.69 -25.02
N PRO A 48 -15.72 -8.29 -24.16
CA PRO A 48 -17.10 -8.06 -24.58
C PRO A 48 -17.20 -6.95 -25.64
N ASP A 49 -16.45 -5.87 -25.44
CA ASP A 49 -16.43 -4.70 -26.32
C ASP A 49 -15.80 -5.04 -27.67
N LEU A 50 -14.68 -5.77 -27.66
CA LEU A 50 -14.02 -6.27 -28.86
C LEU A 50 -14.90 -7.24 -29.64
N HIS A 51 -15.56 -8.18 -28.94
CA HIS A 51 -16.45 -9.15 -29.57
C HIS A 51 -17.65 -8.48 -30.23
N LYS A 52 -18.27 -7.48 -29.58
CA LYS A 52 -19.35 -6.67 -30.18
C LYS A 52 -18.87 -5.97 -31.45
N LEU A 53 -17.69 -5.36 -31.41
CA LEU A 53 -17.12 -4.69 -32.57
C LEU A 53 -16.87 -5.67 -33.73
N LEU A 54 -16.26 -6.82 -33.45
CA LEU A 54 -15.99 -7.85 -34.45
C LEU A 54 -17.28 -8.41 -35.08
N LYS A 55 -18.34 -8.65 -34.27
CA LYS A 55 -19.64 -9.08 -34.80
C LYS A 55 -20.21 -8.08 -35.80
N ARG A 56 -20.18 -6.78 -35.49
CA ARG A 56 -20.68 -5.72 -36.38
C ARG A 56 -19.91 -5.63 -37.69
N ILE A 57 -18.60 -5.92 -37.65
CA ILE A 57 -17.74 -5.98 -38.85
C ILE A 57 -18.08 -7.21 -39.70
N LEU A 58 -18.29 -8.36 -39.06
CA LEU A 58 -18.66 -9.60 -39.78
C LEU A 58 -20.05 -9.48 -40.42
N GLU A 59 -21.02 -8.89 -39.74
CA GLU A 59 -22.37 -8.66 -40.25
C GLU A 59 -22.39 -7.69 -41.44
N THR A 60 -21.54 -6.64 -41.44
CA THR A 60 -21.43 -5.76 -42.61
C THR A 60 -20.83 -6.46 -43.83
N SER A 61 -19.96 -7.46 -43.62
CA SER A 61 -19.31 -8.19 -44.71
C SER A 61 -20.24 -9.22 -45.38
N ALA A 62 -21.31 -9.63 -44.69
CA ALA A 62 -22.29 -10.59 -45.18
C ALA A 62 -23.44 -9.95 -45.95
N GLN A 63 -23.54 -8.61 -46.00
CA GLN A 63 -24.65 -7.91 -46.64
C GLN A 63 -24.32 -7.58 -48.11
N PRO A 64 -25.21 -7.90 -49.08
CA PRO A 64 -25.03 -7.49 -50.47
C PRO A 64 -25.03 -5.95 -50.61
N PRO A 65 -24.37 -5.37 -51.63
CA PRO A 65 -24.31 -3.92 -51.81
C PRO A 65 -25.72 -3.38 -52.07
N ALA A 66 -26.36 -2.83 -51.03
CA ALA A 66 -27.64 -2.16 -51.16
C ALA A 66 -27.40 -0.78 -51.81
N ALA A 67 -28.19 -0.49 -52.85
CA ALA A 67 -28.20 0.80 -53.49
C ALA A 67 -28.66 1.91 -52.52
N THR A 68 -28.06 3.09 -52.66
CA THR A 68 -28.37 4.40 -52.04
C THR A 68 -27.98 4.60 -50.56
N PRO A 69 -27.04 5.54 -50.25
CA PRO A 69 -26.70 5.90 -48.89
C PRO A 69 -27.70 6.94 -48.36
N THR A 70 -28.63 6.52 -47.51
CA THR A 70 -29.27 7.45 -46.57
C THR A 70 -28.28 7.70 -45.44
N PRO A 71 -27.93 8.94 -45.08
CA PRO A 71 -27.07 9.22 -43.93
C PRO A 71 -27.85 8.95 -42.63
N ALA A 72 -28.03 7.69 -42.30
CA ALA A 72 -28.49 7.27 -40.99
C ALA A 72 -27.30 7.29 -40.05
N GLN A 73 -27.47 7.91 -38.87
CA GLN A 73 -26.50 7.86 -37.78
C GLN A 73 -25.93 6.45 -37.61
N PRO A 74 -24.62 6.30 -37.36
CA PRO A 74 -24.03 5.00 -37.07
C PRO A 74 -24.76 4.42 -35.85
N SER A 75 -25.65 3.47 -36.10
CA SER A 75 -26.44 2.85 -35.05
C SER A 75 -25.47 2.04 -34.18
N ALA A 76 -25.57 2.19 -32.85
CA ALA A 76 -24.65 1.53 -31.91
C ALA A 76 -24.69 -0.01 -32.04
N ASP A 77 -25.82 -0.56 -32.50
CA ASP A 77 -26.08 -1.99 -32.69
C ASP A 77 -26.18 -2.43 -34.17
N GLY A 78 -25.92 -1.54 -35.14
CA GLY A 78 -26.02 -1.86 -36.56
C GLY A 78 -24.69 -2.34 -37.19
N PRO A 79 -24.74 -2.93 -38.40
CA PRO A 79 -23.55 -3.26 -39.20
C PRO A 79 -22.62 -2.04 -39.29
N LEU A 80 -21.34 -2.25 -39.03
CA LEU A 80 -20.37 -1.16 -38.96
C LEU A 80 -19.60 -1.06 -40.28
N GLU A 81 -19.79 0.05 -41.00
CA GLU A 81 -19.01 0.31 -42.20
C GLU A 81 -17.51 0.40 -41.88
N ILE A 82 -16.69 -0.10 -42.82
CA ILE A 82 -15.23 -0.21 -42.70
C ILE A 82 -14.58 1.15 -42.36
N GLN A 83 -15.10 2.25 -42.91
CA GLN A 83 -14.61 3.61 -42.66
C GLN A 83 -14.80 4.08 -41.20
N HIS A 84 -15.75 3.51 -40.47
CA HIS A 84 -16.05 3.89 -39.09
C HIS A 84 -15.40 2.95 -38.04
N VAL A 85 -14.69 1.90 -38.49
CA VAL A 85 -14.04 0.92 -37.60
C VAL A 85 -12.99 1.59 -36.69
N ALA A 86 -12.18 2.49 -37.23
CA ALA A 86 -11.15 3.18 -36.46
C ALA A 86 -11.77 3.99 -35.31
N THR A 87 -12.87 4.69 -35.59
CA THR A 87 -13.60 5.48 -34.59
C THR A 87 -14.24 4.58 -33.54
N ALA A 88 -14.90 3.49 -33.95
CA ALA A 88 -15.53 2.55 -33.03
C ALA A 88 -14.52 1.78 -32.16
N ALA A 89 -13.30 1.56 -32.65
CA ALA A 89 -12.24 0.90 -31.91
C ALA A 89 -11.51 1.81 -30.90
N ASN A 90 -11.71 3.13 -30.95
CA ASN A 90 -10.99 4.07 -30.09
C ASN A 90 -11.24 3.83 -28.61
N ASP A 91 -12.46 3.50 -28.21
CA ASP A 91 -12.79 3.26 -26.80
C ASP A 91 -12.06 2.03 -26.26
N ILE A 92 -11.99 0.96 -27.06
CA ILE A 92 -11.22 -0.24 -26.73
C ILE A 92 -9.73 0.10 -26.60
N ARG A 93 -9.20 0.87 -27.56
CA ARG A 93 -7.80 1.33 -27.53
C ARG A 93 -7.49 2.14 -26.27
N LEU A 94 -8.39 3.04 -25.89
CA LEU A 94 -8.23 3.86 -24.69
C LEU A 94 -8.31 3.01 -23.41
N LYS A 95 -9.22 2.04 -23.35
CA LYS A 95 -9.34 1.08 -22.23
C LYS A 95 -8.06 0.29 -22.05
N ILE A 96 -7.48 -0.24 -23.14
CA ILE A 96 -6.18 -0.94 -23.13
C ILE A 96 -5.04 -0.02 -22.67
N GLN A 97 -4.98 1.21 -23.17
CA GLN A 97 -3.93 2.16 -22.77
C GLN A 97 -4.03 2.49 -21.27
N LYS A 98 -5.24 2.70 -20.77
CA LYS A 98 -5.49 2.95 -19.35
C LYS A 98 -5.07 1.76 -18.49
N ALA A 99 -5.46 0.54 -18.89
CA ALA A 99 -5.07 -0.68 -18.20
C ALA A 99 -3.55 -0.84 -18.17
N ARG A 100 -2.87 -0.64 -19.30
CA ARG A 100 -1.40 -0.69 -19.37
C ARG A 100 -0.74 0.33 -18.45
N ARG A 101 -1.22 1.59 -18.46
CA ARG A 101 -0.71 2.63 -17.56
C ARG A 101 -0.89 2.25 -16.09
N ALA A 102 -2.04 1.68 -15.73
CA ALA A 102 -2.31 1.25 -14.37
C ALA A 102 -1.36 0.12 -13.93
N VAL A 103 -1.12 -0.86 -14.79
CA VAL A 103 -0.15 -1.94 -14.51
C VAL A 103 1.26 -1.38 -14.35
N MET A 104 1.70 -0.50 -15.24
CA MET A 104 3.04 0.10 -15.18
C MET A 104 3.22 1.10 -14.02
N SER A 105 2.12 1.51 -13.37
CA SER A 105 2.17 2.34 -12.17
C SER A 105 2.17 1.54 -10.87
N LEU A 106 2.09 0.20 -10.95
CA LEU A 106 2.15 -0.64 -9.77
C LEU A 106 3.56 -0.57 -9.14
N PRO A 107 3.64 -0.53 -7.81
CA PRO A 107 4.92 -0.55 -7.12
C PRO A 107 5.61 -1.88 -7.38
N ASP A 108 6.94 -1.86 -7.46
CA ASP A 108 7.78 -3.04 -7.63
C ASP A 108 7.41 -3.92 -8.84
N ILE A 109 6.71 -3.38 -9.84
CA ILE A 109 6.33 -4.11 -11.05
C ILE A 109 7.54 -4.57 -11.88
N ASP A 110 8.65 -3.87 -11.74
CA ASP A 110 9.93 -4.18 -12.39
C ASP A 110 10.79 -5.18 -11.60
N ARG A 111 10.38 -5.57 -10.38
CA ARG A 111 11.11 -6.53 -9.55
C ARG A 111 10.66 -7.95 -9.81
N SER A 112 11.60 -8.90 -9.74
CA SER A 112 11.26 -10.31 -9.86
C SER A 112 10.61 -10.83 -8.56
N LEU A 113 9.91 -11.96 -8.66
CA LEU A 113 9.38 -12.65 -7.49
C LEU A 113 10.49 -13.21 -6.61
N GLN A 114 11.62 -13.61 -7.20
CA GLN A 114 12.76 -14.15 -6.47
C GLN A 114 13.37 -13.09 -5.56
N ASP A 115 13.64 -11.89 -6.10
CA ASP A 115 14.23 -10.79 -5.31
C ASP A 115 13.33 -10.40 -4.13
N GLN A 116 12.00 -10.46 -4.32
CA GLN A 116 11.03 -10.19 -3.27
C GLN A 116 11.02 -11.29 -2.22
N GLN A 117 11.14 -12.55 -2.64
CA GLN A 117 11.16 -13.69 -1.72
C GLN A 117 12.41 -13.71 -0.85
N ASP A 118 13.58 -13.40 -1.43
CA ASP A 118 14.85 -13.30 -0.71
C ASP A 118 14.79 -12.15 0.33
N GLU A 119 14.23 -11.00 -0.06
CA GLU A 119 14.02 -9.87 0.87
C GLU A 119 13.06 -10.23 2.01
N ILE A 120 11.97 -10.97 1.73
CA ILE A 120 11.05 -11.43 2.77
C ILE A 120 11.79 -12.32 3.77
N GLU A 121 12.63 -13.24 3.32
CA GLU A 121 13.42 -14.11 4.20
C GLU A 121 14.35 -13.30 5.11
N ASP A 122 15.07 -12.34 4.54
CA ASP A 122 15.94 -11.43 5.30
C ASP A 122 15.16 -10.60 6.34
N LEU A 123 14.00 -10.06 5.94
CA LEU A 123 13.14 -9.28 6.82
C LEU A 123 12.58 -10.13 7.96
N GLU A 124 12.15 -11.37 7.67
CA GLU A 124 11.65 -12.31 8.66
C GLU A 124 12.73 -12.71 9.67
N ALA A 125 13.95 -13.01 9.21
CA ALA A 125 15.10 -13.29 10.06
C ALA A 125 15.41 -12.10 10.99
N ARG A 126 15.38 -10.89 10.45
CA ARG A 126 15.58 -9.66 11.23
C ARG A 126 14.49 -9.47 12.29
N ILE A 127 13.23 -9.66 11.92
CA ILE A 127 12.10 -9.60 12.86
C ILE A 127 12.27 -10.63 13.98
N ALA A 128 12.72 -11.85 13.66
CA ALA A 128 12.96 -12.89 14.66
C ALA A 128 14.04 -12.47 15.67
N GLN A 129 15.14 -11.89 15.20
CA GLN A 129 16.22 -11.37 16.05
C GLN A 129 15.74 -10.22 16.95
N LEU A 130 14.99 -9.26 16.40
CA LEU A 130 14.43 -8.15 17.18
C LEU A 130 13.46 -8.66 18.25
N ARG A 131 12.60 -9.62 17.91
CA ARG A 131 11.68 -10.27 18.88
C ARG A 131 12.42 -11.04 19.97
N ALA A 132 13.58 -11.64 19.68
CA ALA A 132 14.41 -12.28 20.70
C ALA A 132 14.99 -11.24 21.67
N SER A 133 15.57 -10.16 21.13
CA SER A 133 16.16 -9.09 21.92
C SER A 133 15.13 -8.40 22.84
N LEU A 134 13.92 -8.15 22.35
CA LEU A 134 12.84 -7.58 23.16
C LEU A 134 12.38 -8.51 24.28
N ARG A 135 12.41 -9.84 24.06
CA ARG A 135 12.10 -10.81 25.12
C ARG A 135 13.16 -10.81 26.21
N GLU A 136 14.43 -10.76 25.85
CA GLU A 136 15.54 -10.67 26.81
C GLU A 136 15.47 -9.41 27.67
N LEU A 137 15.17 -8.26 27.05
CA LEU A 137 14.98 -7.00 27.77
C LEU A 137 13.77 -7.05 28.71
N GLY A 138 12.67 -7.68 28.29
CA GLY A 138 11.48 -7.89 29.12
C GLY A 138 11.72 -8.85 30.29
N GLN A 139 12.55 -9.89 30.10
CA GLN A 139 12.94 -10.83 31.16
C GLN A 139 13.85 -10.18 32.20
N SER A 140 14.74 -9.29 31.77
CA SER A 140 15.63 -8.53 32.66
C SER A 140 14.89 -7.50 33.53
N ALA A 141 13.63 -7.21 33.23
CA ALA A 141 12.76 -6.30 33.98
C ALA A 141 11.77 -7.01 34.93
N ALA A 142 11.75 -8.35 34.96
CA ALA A 142 10.95 -9.09 35.92
C ALA A 142 11.60 -9.02 37.32
N PRO A 143 10.87 -8.58 38.37
CA PRO A 143 11.43 -8.53 39.71
C PRO A 143 11.70 -9.96 40.17
N VAL A 144 12.95 -10.23 40.54
CA VAL A 144 13.32 -11.42 41.31
C VAL A 144 12.60 -11.28 42.65
N GLU A 145 11.48 -11.96 42.83
CA GLU A 145 10.96 -12.22 44.17
C GLU A 145 11.96 -13.15 44.85
N ASP A 146 12.83 -12.54 45.66
CA ASP A 146 13.77 -13.20 46.55
C ASP A 146 13.04 -14.26 47.39
N GLY A 147 13.34 -15.52 47.11
CA GLY A 147 13.08 -16.63 48.01
C GLY A 147 14.01 -16.54 49.20
N ASP A 148 13.67 -15.69 50.17
CA ASP A 148 14.26 -15.70 51.51
C ASP A 148 13.13 -15.90 52.53
N GLY A 149 12.90 -17.16 52.90
CA GLY A 149 11.82 -17.61 53.76
C GLY A 149 12.24 -18.83 54.56
N ASP A 150 13.37 -18.69 55.24
CA ASP A 150 13.75 -19.29 56.51
C ASP A 150 13.37 -20.77 56.76
N GLN A 151 14.35 -21.64 56.49
CA GLN A 151 14.47 -22.94 57.13
C GLN A 151 14.81 -22.74 58.61
N SER A 152 13.82 -22.81 59.52
CA SER A 152 14.12 -22.90 60.95
C SER A 152 13.18 -23.86 61.69
N MET A 153 13.76 -25.01 62.05
CA MET A 153 13.56 -25.80 63.27
C MET A 153 12.16 -25.81 63.93
N ALA A 154 11.52 -26.98 63.90
CA ALA A 154 10.73 -27.45 65.02
C ALA A 154 11.03 -28.94 65.24
N GLY A 155 11.75 -29.22 66.33
CA GLY A 155 11.84 -30.54 66.96
C GLY A 155 10.70 -30.80 67.93
#